data_AF-A0A1S2P1C1-F1
#
_entry.id   AF-A0A1S2P1C1-F1
#
_cell.length_a   1.000
_cell.length_b   1.000
_cell.length_c   1.000
_cell.angle_alpha   90.00
_cell.angle_beta   90.00
_cell.angle_gamma   90.00
#
_symmetry.space_group_name_H-M   'P 1'
#
loop_
_entity.id
_entity.type
_entity.pdbx_description
1 polymer ?
#
loop_
_entity_poly.entity_id
_entity_poly.type
_entity_poly.pdbx_seq_one_letter_code
_entity_poly.pdbx_strand_id
1 'polypeptide(L)' 'MATQDDVKKIRKDYDEALAGAEVARAKALAQAADQMPQKDIIEATGYSRETVRRIIIEGRKLLATEG' A
#
# COMPACT_ATOMS: atom_id res chain seq x y z
N MET A 1 -34.55 6.31 3.16
CA MET A 1 -33.73 6.54 4.37
C MET A 1 -32.66 5.48 4.38
N ALA A 2 -31.38 5.84 4.55
CA ALA A 2 -30.32 4.85 4.65
C ALA A 2 -30.48 4.02 5.94
N THR A 3 -30.18 2.73 5.87
CA THR A 3 -30.27 1.78 6.97
C THR A 3 -28.93 1.59 7.67
N GLN A 4 -28.94 0.95 8.83
CA GLN A 4 -27.71 0.54 9.50
C GLN A 4 -26.88 -0.42 8.64
N ASP A 5 -27.52 -1.30 7.86
CA ASP A 5 -26.86 -2.22 6.94
C ASP A 5 -26.19 -1.49 5.77
N ASP A 6 -26.81 -0.41 5.26
CA ASP A 6 -26.18 0.44 4.23
C ASP A 6 -24.89 1.08 4.74
N VAL A 7 -24.88 1.57 5.98
CA VAL A 7 -23.68 2.17 6.60
C VAL A 7 -22.58 1.13 6.83
N LYS A 8 -22.93 -0.07 7.29
CA LYS A 8 -21.97 -1.17 7.43
C LYS A 8 -21.36 -1.57 6.09
N LYS A 9 -22.18 -1.61 5.03
CA LYS A 9 -21.72 -1.91 3.68
C LYS A 9 -20.74 -0.84 3.18
N ILE A 10 -21.06 0.44 3.34
CA ILE A 10 -20.14 1.54 2.97
C ILE A 10 -18.79 1.39 3.70
N ARG A 11 -18.82 1.09 5.00
CA ARG A 11 -17.59 0.89 5.78
C ARG A 11 -16.77 -0.27 5.24
N LYS A 12 -17.42 -1.41 4.98
CA LYS A 12 -16.77 -2.60 4.43
C LYS A 12 -16.15 -2.31 3.06
N ASP A 13 -16.92 -1.71 2.16
CA ASP A 13 -16.46 -1.39 0.80
C ASP A 13 -15.24 -0.43 0.85
N TYR A 14 -15.23 0.54 1.79
CA TYR A 14 -14.07 1.41 2.03
C TYR A 14 -12.85 0.64 2.54
N ASP A 15 -13.02 -0.22 3.55
CA ASP A 15 -11.93 -0.99 4.13
C ASP A 15 -11.30 -1.96 3.10
N GLU A 16 -12.12 -2.57 2.25
CA GLU A 16 -11.66 -3.41 1.13
C GLU A 16 -10.89 -2.60 0.08
N ALA A 17 -11.41 -1.44 -0.31
CA ALA A 17 -10.72 -0.54 -1.25
C ALA A 17 -9.38 -0.05 -0.69
N LEU A 18 -9.35 0.31 0.60
CA LEU A 18 -8.13 0.73 1.28
C LEU A 18 -7.10 -0.40 1.31
N ALA A 19 -7.50 -1.61 1.69
CA ALA A 19 -6.61 -2.77 1.70
C ALA A 19 -6.02 -3.05 0.30
N GLY A 20 -6.84 -2.98 -0.75
CA GLY A 20 -6.38 -3.11 -2.14
C GLY A 20 -5.37 -2.04 -2.53
N ALA A 21 -5.62 -0.78 -2.17
CA ALA A 21 -4.72 0.33 -2.43
C ALA A 21 -3.39 0.20 -1.67
N GLU A 22 -3.41 -0.31 -0.44
CA GLU A 22 -2.19 -0.54 0.35
C GLU A 22 -1.30 -1.63 -0.27
N VAL A 23 -1.90 -2.73 -0.74
CA VAL A 23 -1.19 -3.80 -1.47
C VAL A 23 -0.58 -3.24 -2.75
N ALA A 24 -1.35 -2.50 -3.55
CA ALA A 24 -0.87 -1.90 -4.79
C ALA A 24 0.29 -0.93 -4.54
N ARG A 25 0.17 -0.06 -3.52
CA ARG A 25 1.24 0.86 -3.10
C ARG A 25 2.50 0.10 -2.69
N ALA A 26 2.38 -0.97 -1.90
CA ALA A 26 3.52 -1.74 -1.44
C ALA A 26 4.30 -2.36 -2.61
N LYS A 27 3.59 -2.98 -3.56
CA LYS A 27 4.19 -3.54 -4.77
C LYS A 27 4.87 -2.48 -5.63
N ALA A 28 4.20 -1.35 -5.87
CA ALA A 28 4.75 -0.26 -6.67
C ALA A 28 6.02 0.33 -6.05
N LEU A 29 6.04 0.52 -4.73
CA LEU A 29 7.24 1.00 -4.03
C LEU A 29 8.37 -0.04 -4.02
N ALA A 30 8.04 -1.33 -3.93
CA ALA A 30 9.02 -2.40 -4.06
C ALA A 30 9.68 -2.41 -5.44
N GLN A 31 8.89 -2.28 -6.51
CA GLN A 31 9.40 -2.19 -7.88
C GLN A 31 10.22 -0.92 -8.11
N ALA A 32 9.77 0.23 -7.59
CA ALA A 32 10.52 1.48 -7.67
C ALA A 32 11.90 1.34 -6.99
N ALA A 33 11.97 0.63 -5.86
CA ALA A 33 13.22 0.40 -5.14
C ALA A 33 14.26 -0.44 -5.92
N ASP A 34 13.84 -1.13 -6.98
CA ASP A 34 14.76 -1.85 -7.88
C ASP A 34 15.31 -0.93 -8.99
N GLN A 35 14.72 0.26 -9.16
CA GLN A 35 15.08 1.23 -10.22
C GLN A 35 15.71 2.51 -9.68
N MET A 36 15.45 2.89 -8.44
CA MET A 36 15.97 4.11 -7.83
C MET A 36 16.40 3.93 -6.36
N PRO A 37 17.33 4.75 -5.86
CA PRO A 37 17.73 4.74 -4.47
C PRO A 37 16.57 5.02 -3.51
N GLN A 38 16.61 4.40 -2.32
CA GLN A 38 15.60 4.62 -1.28
C GLN A 38 15.46 6.10 -0.86
N LYS A 39 16.55 6.89 -0.96
CA LYS A 39 16.54 8.33 -0.66
C LYS A 39 15.53 9.08 -1.53
N ASP A 40 15.50 8.77 -2.83
CA ASP A 40 14.66 9.47 -3.80
C ASP A 40 13.19 9.09 -3.59
N ILE A 41 12.93 7.84 -3.22
CA ILE A 41 11.59 7.37 -2.83
C ILE A 41 11.09 8.09 -1.58
N ILE A 42 11.96 8.28 -0.58
CA ILE A 42 11.63 9.06 0.63
C ILE A 42 11.28 10.50 0.26
N GLU A 43 12.08 11.15 -0.58
CA GLU A 43 11.84 12.53 -1.01
C GLU A 43 10.55 12.66 -1.83
N ALA A 44 10.25 11.71 -2.73
CA ALA A 44 9.05 11.74 -3.56
C ALA A 44 7.75 11.44 -2.79
N THR A 45 7.81 10.57 -1.77
CA THR A 45 6.61 10.15 -1.02
C THR A 45 6.35 10.98 0.22
N GLY A 46 7.37 11.67 0.76
CA GLY A 46 7.31 12.36 2.04
C GLY A 46 7.24 11.41 3.25
N TYR A 47 7.38 10.10 3.04
CA TYR A 47 7.37 9.12 4.12
C TYR A 47 8.70 9.08 4.88
N SER A 48 8.64 8.69 6.15
CA SER A 48 9.88 8.43 6.90
C SER A 48 10.67 7.28 6.27
N ARG A 49 11.99 7.26 6.50
CA ARG A 49 12.87 6.16 6.06
C ARG A 49 12.36 4.79 6.53
N GLU A 50 11.89 4.71 7.77
CA GLU A 50 11.38 3.48 8.37
C GLU A 50 10.10 3.02 7.67
N THR A 51 9.17 3.95 7.41
CA THR A 51 7.93 3.68 6.68
C THR A 51 8.22 3.17 5.27
N VAL A 52 9.10 3.84 4.52
CA VAL A 52 9.50 3.40 3.17
C VAL A 52 10.12 2.01 3.22
N ARG A 53 11.03 1.76 4.16
CA ARG A 53 11.68 0.45 4.32
C ARG A 53 10.66 -0.65 4.58
N ARG A 54 9.72 -0.42 5.50
CA ARG A 54 8.67 -1.39 5.85
C ARG A 54 7.81 -1.72 4.64
N ILE A 55 7.32 -0.71 3.93
CA ILE A 55 6.42 -0.88 2.78
C ILE A 55 7.13 -1.62 1.63
N ILE A 56 8.41 -1.30 1.35
CA ILE A 56 9.20 -2.02 0.34
C ILE A 56 9.35 -3.50 0.71
N ILE A 57 9.65 -3.82 1.98
CA ILE A 57 9.77 -5.21 2.44
C ILE A 57 8.44 -5.96 2.27
N GLU A 58 7.33 -5.34 2.66
CA GLU A 58 5.99 -5.91 2.48
C GLU A 58 5.68 -6.15 1.00
N GLY A 59 5.96 -5.16 0.14
CA GLY A 59 5.78 -5.27 -1.30
C GLY A 59 6.58 -6.39 -1.93
N ARG A 60 7.86 -6.56 -1.53
CA ARG A 60 8.70 -7.66 -2.01
C ARG A 60 8.16 -9.03 -1.62
N LYS A 61 7.63 -9.17 -0.40
CA LYS A 61 6.98 -10.42 0.04
C LYS A 61 5.73 -10.73 -0.79
N LEU A 62 4.90 -9.73 -1.05
CA LEU A 62 3.67 -9.86 -1.85
C LEU A 62 3.97 -10.27 -3.29
N LEU A 63 5.01 -9.68 -3.91
CA LEU A 63 5.44 -10.05 -5.26
C LEU A 63 6.01 -11.47 -5.31
N ALA A 64 6.73 -11.90 -4.27
CA ALA A 64 7.29 -13.25 -4.19
C ALA A 64 6.22 -14.35 -4.03
N THR A 65 5.04 -14.02 -3.49
CA THR A 65 3.93 -14.97 -3.37
C THR A 65 3.10 -15.14 -4.64
N GLU A 66 3.31 -14.27 -5.65
CA GLU A 66 2.56 -14.26 -6.90
C GLU A 66 3.29 -14.93 -8.09
N GLY A 67 4.57 -15.28 -7.91
CA GLY A 67 5.40 -15.93 -8.94
C GLY A 67 5.80 -17.34 -8.56
#